data_AF-A0A2D6KXN3-F1
#
_entry.id   AF-A0A2D6KXN3-F1
#
_cell.length_a   1.000
_cell.length_b   1.000
_cell.length_c   1.000
_cell.angle_alpha   90.00
_cell.angle_beta   90.00
_cell.angle_gamma   90.00
#
_symmetry.space_group_name_H-M   'P 1'
#
loop_
_entity.id
_entity.type
_entity.pdbx_description
1 polymer ?
#
loop_
_entity_poly.entity_id
_entity_poly.type
_entity_poly.pdbx_seq_one_letter_code
_entity_poly.pdbx_strand_id
1 'polypeptide(L)'
;MIGEIHKEAAKSHLKVGEEFYKKMQEESDTNKKTANMIVSAQNYFYCSVNVIEYILFKEKKEHSFNHENRFRKVKEYFNIFPSEFAELYDKVDRDLRNKVAYRGENSEKFESLKKLAESAIKLL
;
A
#
# COMPACT_ATOMS: atom_id res chain seq x y z
N MET A 1 20.34 -8.35 -2.64
CA MET A 1 20.29 -7.51 -1.42
C MET A 1 19.17 -6.48 -1.50
N ILE A 2 19.08 -5.63 -2.53
CA ILE A 2 18.06 -4.56 -2.62
C ILE A 2 16.62 -5.10 -2.62
N GLY A 3 16.30 -6.12 -3.43
CA GLY A 3 14.96 -6.74 -3.43
C GLY A 3 14.51 -7.24 -2.06
N GLU A 4 15.35 -7.99 -1.35
CA GLU A 4 14.99 -8.54 -0.04
C GLU A 4 14.71 -7.46 1.02
N ILE A 5 15.33 -6.28 0.91
CA ILE A 5 15.01 -5.13 1.78
C ILE A 5 13.54 -4.71 1.61
N HIS A 6 13.05 -4.65 0.36
CA HIS A 6 11.64 -4.33 0.11
C HIS A 6 10.69 -5.42 0.61
N LYS A 7 11.04 -6.69 0.44
CA LYS A 7 10.23 -7.80 0.98
C LYS A 7 10.04 -7.69 2.49
N GLU A 8 11.12 -7.44 3.23
CA GLU A 8 11.05 -7.31 4.69
C GLU A 8 10.38 -5.99 5.12
N ALA A 9 10.63 -4.89 4.41
CA ALA A 9 9.93 -3.62 4.64
C ALA A 9 8.41 -3.76 4.44
N ALA A 10 7.97 -4.48 3.40
CA ALA A 10 6.56 -4.73 3.13
C ALA A 10 5.87 -5.46 4.30
N LYS A 11 6.51 -6.51 4.84
CA LYS A 11 6.00 -7.25 6.01
C LYS A 11 5.95 -6.38 7.27
N SER A 12 6.99 -5.58 7.49
CA SER A 12 7.06 -4.66 8.64
C SER A 12 5.93 -3.63 8.60
N HIS A 13 5.72 -3.00 7.44
CA HIS A 13 4.63 -2.06 7.23
C HIS A 13 3.26 -2.73 7.41
N LEU A 14 3.05 -3.94 6.89
CA LEU A 14 1.80 -4.67 7.10
C LEU A 14 1.50 -4.85 8.59
N LYS A 15 2.48 -5.33 9.36
CA LYS A 15 2.36 -5.55 10.80
C LYS A 15 1.96 -4.26 11.54
N VAL A 16 2.63 -3.14 11.23
CA VAL A 16 2.29 -1.84 11.84
C VAL A 16 0.89 -1.39 11.42
N GLY A 17 0.52 -1.59 10.15
CA GLY A 17 -0.81 -1.28 9.62
C GLY A 17 -1.92 -2.00 10.37
N GLU A 18 -1.74 -3.31 10.61
CA GLU A 18 -2.68 -4.16 11.36
C GLU A 18 -2.76 -3.78 12.84
N GLU A 19 -1.63 -3.46 13.47
CA GLU A 19 -1.61 -3.02 14.88
C GLU A 19 -2.43 -1.73 15.07
N PHE A 20 -2.23 -0.75 14.20
CA PHE A 20 -2.97 0.51 14.26
C PHE A 20 -4.43 0.37 13.82
N TYR A 21 -4.73 -0.56 12.91
CA TYR A 21 -6.12 -0.90 12.59
C TYR A 21 -6.86 -1.45 13.81
N LYS A 22 -6.24 -2.38 14.55
CA LYS A 22 -6.81 -2.91 15.79
C LYS A 22 -7.04 -1.79 16.83
N LYS A 23 -6.04 -0.92 17.04
CA LYS A 23 -6.17 0.26 17.91
C LYS A 23 -7.31 1.18 17.48
N MET A 24 -7.50 1.39 16.17
CA MET A 24 -8.62 2.17 15.63
C MET A 24 -9.99 1.55 15.95
N GLN A 25 -10.10 0.22 15.89
CA GLN A 25 -11.36 -0.49 16.16
C GLN A 25 -11.75 -0.43 17.65
N GLU A 26 -10.75 -0.40 18.54
CA GLU A 26 -10.94 -0.37 20.00
C GLU A 26 -11.09 1.06 20.56
N GLU A 27 -10.74 2.09 19.78
CA GLU A 27 -10.74 3.49 20.21
C GLU A 27 -12.13 4.14 20.14
N SER A 28 -12.52 4.80 21.23
CA SER A 28 -13.80 5.50 21.39
C SER A 28 -13.69 7.00 21.13
N ASP A 29 -12.52 7.60 21.31
CA ASP A 29 -12.26 8.99 20.98
C ASP A 29 -12.12 9.18 19.46
N THR A 30 -12.96 10.02 18.87
CA THR A 30 -13.00 10.27 17.41
C THR A 30 -11.67 10.79 16.85
N ASN A 31 -10.96 11.64 17.58
CA ASN A 31 -9.69 12.22 17.12
C ASN A 31 -8.59 11.16 17.13
N LYS A 32 -8.51 10.38 18.19
CA LYS A 32 -7.55 9.26 18.29
C LYS A 32 -7.87 8.16 17.30
N LYS A 33 -9.15 7.86 17.07
CA LYS A 33 -9.58 6.90 16.05
C LYS A 33 -9.14 7.34 14.66
N THR A 34 -9.32 8.62 14.34
CA THR A 34 -8.86 9.21 13.08
C THR A 34 -7.34 9.13 12.96
N ALA A 35 -6.59 9.46 14.02
CA ALA A 35 -5.13 9.33 14.04
C ALA A 35 -4.65 7.88 13.83
N ASN A 36 -5.29 6.90 14.47
CA ASN A 36 -4.96 5.49 14.26
C ASN A 36 -5.26 5.03 12.83
N MET A 37 -6.38 5.48 12.26
CA MET A 37 -6.76 5.21 10.87
C MET A 37 -5.73 5.79 9.88
N ILE A 38 -5.24 7.01 10.11
CA ILE A 38 -4.16 7.65 9.32
C ILE A 38 -2.92 6.76 9.28
N VAL A 39 -2.43 6.37 10.46
CA VAL A 39 -1.19 5.59 10.57
C VAL A 39 -1.36 4.22 9.92
N SER A 40 -2.52 3.58 10.11
CA SER A 40 -2.84 2.31 9.48
C SER A 40 -2.88 2.43 7.95
N ALA A 41 -3.59 3.43 7.41
CA ALA A 41 -3.69 3.69 5.97
C ALA A 41 -2.31 3.90 5.32
N GLN A 42 -1.46 4.72 5.94
CA GLN A 42 -0.12 5.01 5.45
C GLN A 42 0.74 3.73 5.38
N ASN A 43 0.64 2.87 6.40
CA ASN A 43 1.38 1.62 6.43
C ASN A 43 0.87 0.58 5.43
N TYR A 44 -0.44 0.46 5.22
CA TYR A 44 -0.98 -0.38 4.14
C TYR A 44 -0.53 0.08 2.75
N PHE A 45 -0.48 1.39 2.52
CA PHE A 45 0.07 1.92 1.28
C PHE A 45 1.55 1.53 1.10
N TYR A 46 2.39 1.79 2.11
CA TYR A 46 3.82 1.47 2.02
C TYR A 46 4.11 -0.03 1.97
N CYS A 47 3.26 -0.87 2.55
CA CYS A 47 3.30 -2.31 2.32
C CYS A 47 3.17 -2.63 0.82
N SER A 48 2.09 -2.14 0.20
CA SER A 48 1.80 -2.36 -1.22
C SER A 48 2.91 -1.85 -2.14
N VAL A 49 3.45 -0.67 -1.84
CA VAL A 49 4.57 -0.08 -2.56
C VAL A 49 5.82 -0.96 -2.51
N ASN A 50 6.18 -1.44 -1.32
CA ASN A 50 7.39 -2.27 -1.19
C ASN A 50 7.22 -3.63 -1.87
N VAL A 51 6.02 -4.22 -1.88
CA VAL A 51 5.76 -5.41 -2.70
C VAL A 51 5.98 -5.12 -4.18
N ILE A 52 5.46 -4.00 -4.69
CA ILE A 52 5.64 -3.60 -6.09
C ILE A 52 7.14 -3.46 -6.42
N GLU A 53 7.92 -2.76 -5.58
CA GLU A 53 9.37 -2.63 -5.80
C GLU A 53 10.08 -3.98 -5.75
N TYR A 54 9.70 -4.87 -4.83
CA TYR A 54 10.26 -6.22 -4.76
C TYR A 54 10.04 -6.98 -6.07
N ILE A 55 8.81 -6.98 -6.58
CA ILE A 55 8.43 -7.70 -7.81
C ILE A 55 9.12 -7.08 -9.02
N LEU A 56 9.10 -5.75 -9.18
CA LEU A 56 9.79 -5.05 -10.27
C LEU A 56 11.29 -5.36 -10.26
N PHE A 57 11.92 -5.38 -9.08
CA PHE A 57 13.34 -5.70 -8.97
C PHE A 57 13.62 -7.18 -9.26
N LYS A 58 12.76 -8.08 -8.78
CA LYS A 58 12.90 -9.53 -8.99
C LYS A 58 12.79 -9.88 -10.47
N GLU A 59 11.71 -9.43 -11.12
CA GLU A 59 11.31 -9.81 -12.47
C GLU A 59 11.98 -8.98 -13.58
N LYS A 60 12.26 -7.69 -13.32
CA LYS A 60 12.76 -6.75 -14.35
C LYS A 60 14.09 -6.07 -13.99
N LYS A 61 14.62 -6.30 -12.77
CA LYS A 61 15.79 -5.59 -12.24
C LYS A 61 15.59 -4.07 -12.21
N GLU A 62 14.35 -3.64 -12.04
CA GLU A 62 13.97 -2.24 -11.97
C GLU A 62 13.65 -1.78 -10.55
N HIS A 63 13.76 -0.47 -10.32
CA HIS A 63 13.32 0.21 -9.11
C HIS A 63 12.63 1.52 -9.49
N SER A 64 11.58 1.94 -8.79
CA SER A 64 10.96 3.26 -9.01
C SER A 64 11.59 4.33 -8.12
N PHE A 65 11.75 5.54 -8.66
CA PHE A 65 12.40 6.64 -7.91
C PHE A 65 11.38 7.61 -7.29
N ASN A 66 10.14 7.58 -7.76
CA ASN A 66 9.05 8.41 -7.28
C ASN A 66 7.70 7.77 -7.65
N HIS A 67 6.60 8.38 -7.18
CA HIS A 67 5.24 7.88 -7.39
C HIS A 67 4.86 7.79 -8.87
N GLU A 68 5.09 8.85 -9.65
CA GLU A 68 4.71 8.88 -11.09
C GLU A 68 5.47 7.81 -11.88
N ASN A 69 6.75 7.62 -11.55
CA ASN A 69 7.58 6.58 -12.14
C ASN A 69 7.10 5.19 -11.74
N ARG A 70 6.69 4.98 -10.49
CA ARG A 70 6.12 3.70 -10.02
C ARG A 70 4.85 3.35 -10.78
N PHE A 71 3.91 4.30 -10.87
CA PHE A 71 2.67 4.08 -11.58
C PHE A 71 2.93 3.73 -13.06
N ARG A 72 3.80 4.50 -13.73
CA ARG A 72 4.21 4.21 -15.11
C ARG A 72 4.76 2.80 -15.24
N LYS A 73 5.64 2.36 -14.33
CA LYS A 73 6.23 1.02 -14.34
C LYS A 73 5.21 -0.09 -14.08
N VAL A 74 4.29 0.10 -13.13
CA VAL A 74 3.21 -0.87 -12.90
C VAL A 74 2.32 -1.01 -14.14
N LYS A 75 2.04 0.07 -14.86
CA LYS A 75 1.32 0.03 -16.13
C LYS A 75 2.13 -0.62 -17.25
N GLU A 76 3.41 -0.28 -17.37
CA GLU A 76 4.33 -0.83 -18.36
C GLU A 76 4.50 -2.35 -18.19
N TYR A 77 4.52 -2.81 -16.94
CA TYR A 77 4.68 -4.22 -16.57
C TYR A 77 3.41 -4.83 -15.99
N PHE A 78 2.23 -4.38 -16.41
CA PHE A 78 0.95 -4.81 -15.84
C PHE A 78 0.77 -6.35 -15.88
N ASN A 79 1.36 -7.00 -16.87
CA ASN A 79 1.32 -8.45 -17.06
C ASN A 79 2.06 -9.27 -16.00
N ILE A 80 2.94 -8.66 -15.19
CA ILE A 80 3.62 -9.37 -14.09
C ILE A 80 2.81 -9.33 -12.79
N PHE A 81 1.74 -8.54 -12.76
CA PHE A 81 0.83 -8.44 -11.63
C PHE A 81 -0.50 -9.12 -11.98
N PRO A 82 -1.17 -9.78 -11.01
CA PRO A 82 -2.53 -10.24 -11.21
C PRO A 82 -3.46 -9.06 -11.56
N SER A 83 -4.38 -9.27 -12.51
CA SER A 83 -5.28 -8.21 -13.01
C SER A 83 -6.03 -7.50 -11.89
N GLU A 84 -6.55 -8.27 -10.92
CA GLU A 84 -7.26 -7.72 -9.75
C GLU A 84 -6.39 -6.78 -8.91
N PHE A 85 -5.13 -7.15 -8.66
CA PHE A 85 -4.19 -6.30 -7.91
C PHE A 85 -3.93 -5.00 -8.66
N ALA A 86 -3.72 -5.10 -9.96
CA ALA A 86 -3.31 -3.97 -10.77
C ALA A 86 -4.48 -3.01 -11.07
N GLU A 87 -5.71 -3.51 -11.17
CA GLU A 87 -6.94 -2.69 -11.14
C GLU A 87 -7.13 -1.97 -9.81
N LEU A 88 -6.91 -2.66 -8.69
CA LEU A 88 -7.01 -2.08 -7.36
C LEU A 88 -5.93 -1.01 -7.13
N TYR A 89 -4.70 -1.25 -7.60
CA TYR A 89 -3.62 -0.27 -7.57
C TYR A 89 -3.95 0.96 -8.42
N ASP A 90 -4.52 0.78 -9.63
CA ASP A 90 -4.95 1.89 -10.48
C ASP A 90 -6.05 2.74 -9.83
N LYS A 91 -7.01 2.10 -9.15
CA LYS A 91 -8.04 2.79 -8.36
C LYS A 91 -7.40 3.63 -7.24
N VAL A 92 -6.50 3.02 -6.48
CA VAL A 92 -5.79 3.67 -5.37
C VAL A 92 -4.89 4.81 -5.87
N ASP A 93 -4.15 4.64 -6.97
CA ASP A 93 -3.22 5.68 -7.44
C ASP A 93 -3.95 6.85 -8.13
N ARG A 94 -5.01 6.58 -8.91
CA ARG A 94 -5.81 7.63 -9.60
C ARG A 94 -6.77 8.38 -8.68
N ASP A 95 -7.49 7.71 -7.78
CA ASP A 95 -8.51 8.35 -6.93
C ASP A 95 -7.95 8.97 -5.63
N LEU A 96 -6.70 8.65 -5.26
CA LEU A 96 -6.07 9.08 -4.01
C LEU A 96 -4.96 10.13 -4.20
N ARG A 97 -4.83 10.69 -5.42
CA ARG A 97 -3.89 11.78 -5.76
C ARG A 97 -4.03 13.02 -4.86
N ASN A 98 -5.10 13.12 -4.08
CA ASN A 98 -5.28 14.13 -3.04
C ASN A 98 -5.08 13.53 -1.64
N LYS A 99 -4.22 14.20 -0.85
CA LYS A 99 -3.83 14.02 0.57
C LYS A 99 -4.81 13.30 1.53
N VAL A 100 -6.10 13.27 1.24
CA VAL A 100 -7.21 12.71 2.03
C VAL A 100 -7.06 11.21 2.31
N ALA A 101 -6.49 10.43 1.39
CA ALA A 101 -6.33 8.99 1.59
C ALA A 101 -5.17 8.64 2.53
N TYR A 102 -4.05 9.35 2.41
CA TYR A 102 -2.94 9.29 3.37
C TYR A 102 -3.36 9.75 4.76
N ARG A 103 -4.41 10.58 4.83
CA ARG A 103 -4.99 11.05 6.09
C ARG A 103 -6.09 10.14 6.61
N GLY A 104 -6.41 9.01 5.99
CA GLY A 104 -7.46 8.11 6.48
C GLY A 104 -8.86 8.76 6.64
N GLU A 105 -9.05 10.04 6.30
CA GLU A 105 -10.26 10.83 6.61
C GLU A 105 -11.51 10.32 5.86
N ASN A 106 -11.35 9.34 4.97
CA ASN A 106 -12.40 8.69 4.22
C ASN A 106 -12.30 7.16 4.39
N SER A 107 -13.32 6.57 5.04
CA SER A 107 -13.35 5.14 5.36
C SER A 107 -13.37 4.22 4.14
N GLU A 108 -13.98 4.64 3.02
CA GLU A 108 -13.97 3.84 1.78
C GLU A 108 -12.56 3.76 1.17
N LYS A 109 -11.84 4.87 1.23
CA LYS A 109 -10.45 4.96 0.79
C LYS A 109 -9.51 4.14 1.67
N PHE A 110 -9.75 4.16 2.99
CA PHE A 110 -9.06 3.30 3.94
C PHE A 110 -9.22 1.81 3.61
N GLU A 111 -10.46 1.35 3.41
CA GLU A 111 -10.72 -0.07 3.10
C GLU A 111 -10.09 -0.49 1.77
N SER A 112 -10.08 0.40 0.78
CA SER A 112 -9.40 0.13 -0.51
C SER A 112 -7.88 -0.04 -0.33
N LEU A 113 -7.25 0.76 0.53
CA LEU A 113 -5.82 0.63 0.86
C LEU A 113 -5.51 -0.66 1.62
N LYS A 114 -6.35 -1.02 2.60
CA LYS A 114 -6.22 -2.28 3.34
C LYS A 114 -6.30 -3.49 2.40
N LYS A 115 -7.33 -3.53 1.54
CA LYS A 115 -7.47 -4.59 0.53
C LYS A 115 -6.29 -4.65 -0.43
N LEU A 116 -5.75 -3.50 -0.82
CA LEU A 116 -4.57 -3.45 -1.68
C LEU A 116 -3.36 -4.08 -0.99
N ALA A 117 -3.11 -3.74 0.27
CA ALA A 117 -2.00 -4.31 1.05
C ALA A 117 -2.16 -5.82 1.26
N GLU A 118 -3.36 -6.28 1.59
CA GLU A 118 -3.69 -7.70 1.74
C GLU A 118 -3.54 -8.48 0.44
N SER A 119 -3.82 -7.84 -0.70
CA SER A 119 -3.61 -8.44 -2.02
C SER A 119 -2.13 -8.43 -2.41
N ALA A 120 -1.41 -7.35 -2.07
CA ALA A 120 0.02 -7.21 -2.32
C ALA A 120 0.82 -8.29 -1.60
N ILE A 121 0.58 -8.48 -0.29
CA ILE A 121 1.40 -9.39 0.52
C ILE A 121 1.30 -10.85 0.05
N LYS A 122 0.18 -11.24 -0.60
CA LYS A 122 0.00 -12.57 -1.21
C LYS A 122 0.92 -12.82 -2.41
N LEU A 123 1.59 -11.80 -2.93
CA LEU A 123 2.51 -11.88 -4.06
C LEU A 123 3.98 -12.11 -3.65
N LEU A 124 4.29 -12.09 -2.34
CA LEU A 124 5.65 -12.27 -1.80
C LEU A 124 6.03 -13.74 -1.57
#